data_AF-A0A1Y4UFK3-F1
#
_entry.id   AF-A0A1Y4UFK3-F1
#
_cell.length_a   1.000
_cell.length_b   1.000
_cell.length_c   1.000
_cell.angle_alpha   90.00
_cell.angle_beta   90.00
_cell.angle_gamma   90.00
#
_symmetry.space_group_name_H-M   'P 1'
#
loop_
_entity.id
_entity.type
_entity.pdbx_description
1 polymer ?
#
loop_
_entity_poly.entity_id
_entity_poly.type
_entity_poly.pdbx_seq_one_letter_code
_entity_poly.pdbx_strand_id
1 'polypeptide(L)'
;MLNKAFAAAGAAAWGGLPFSELAEDMTPEAIAKAEQLCPNPRTVLVAAFPYYAGDRPGNLSLYARGRDYHQVVTEKLNTICDILREKYKNRAFLPAADNSPLPERQAAWRCGIGLRGKNGLVILPPYGSYVFLGTILTDVELNLPPRTPSAHCVGCGKCLAACPGGALGEAGVDLSRCLSELTQKKGELTGEEAGLVQAHPLIWGCDTCQRVCPYNAHPALSPLPEFREGLVDALDRADLEGLTNRTFREKYGDRAFAWRGPAPLRRNLELKKSM
;
A
#
# COMPACT_ATOMS: atom_id res chain seq x y z
N MET A 1 -11.39 -18.42 -15.72
CA MET A 1 -11.40 -17.06 -16.29
C MET A 1 -10.65 -16.09 -15.37
N LEU A 2 -11.16 -15.77 -14.18
CA LEU A 2 -10.54 -14.81 -13.26
C LEU A 2 -9.08 -15.13 -12.89
N ASN A 3 -8.74 -16.39 -12.59
CA ASN A 3 -7.34 -16.78 -12.34
C ASN A 3 -6.38 -16.36 -13.46
N LYS A 4 -6.78 -16.54 -14.72
CA LYS A 4 -5.97 -16.13 -15.87
C LYS A 4 -5.90 -14.61 -16.00
N ALA A 5 -7.00 -13.91 -15.74
CA ALA A 5 -7.07 -12.45 -15.80
C ALA A 5 -6.20 -11.79 -14.73
N PHE A 6 -6.30 -12.20 -13.46
CA PHE A 6 -5.46 -11.70 -12.38
C PHE A 6 -3.97 -12.03 -12.59
N ALA A 7 -3.64 -13.22 -13.07
CA ALA A 7 -2.26 -13.58 -13.41
C ALA A 7 -1.71 -12.70 -14.56
N ALA A 8 -2.51 -12.46 -15.61
CA ALA A 8 -2.13 -11.59 -16.73
C ALA A 8 -1.95 -10.12 -16.29
N ALA A 9 -2.73 -9.68 -15.30
CA ALA A 9 -2.59 -8.37 -14.67
C ALA A 9 -1.37 -8.27 -13.72
N GLY A 10 -0.63 -9.36 -13.51
CA GLY A 10 0.56 -9.42 -12.66
C GLY A 10 0.28 -9.54 -11.17
N ALA A 11 -0.95 -9.93 -10.77
CA ALA A 11 -1.26 -10.22 -9.39
C ALA A 11 -0.56 -11.52 -8.95
N ALA A 12 0.15 -11.49 -7.83
CA ALA A 12 0.76 -12.66 -7.22
C ALA A 12 -0.27 -13.57 -6.52
N ALA A 13 -1.34 -12.96 -6.02
CA ALA A 13 -2.45 -13.66 -5.39
C ALA A 13 -3.72 -12.82 -5.53
N TRP A 14 -4.87 -13.49 -5.57
CA TRP A 14 -6.17 -12.84 -5.53
C TRP A 14 -7.20 -13.73 -4.83
N GLY A 15 -8.30 -13.13 -4.43
CA GLY A 15 -9.46 -13.78 -3.83
C GLY A 15 -10.66 -12.86 -3.86
N GLY A 16 -11.78 -13.32 -3.33
CA GLY A 16 -12.93 -12.47 -3.09
C GLY A 16 -13.86 -13.08 -2.04
N LEU A 17 -14.69 -12.22 -1.50
CA LEU A 17 -15.61 -12.50 -0.41
C LEU A 17 -16.89 -11.67 -0.57
N PRO A 18 -18.02 -12.10 0.00
CA PRO A 18 -19.22 -11.26 0.10
C PRO A 18 -18.90 -9.94 0.80
N PHE A 19 -19.48 -8.84 0.31
CA PHE A 19 -19.32 -7.53 0.93
C PHE A 19 -19.78 -7.55 2.39
N SER A 20 -20.86 -8.27 2.70
CA SER A 20 -21.39 -8.43 4.05
C SER A 20 -20.39 -9.00 5.04
N GLU A 21 -19.53 -9.94 4.60
CA GLU A 21 -18.49 -10.51 5.47
C GLU A 21 -17.36 -9.52 5.73
N LEU A 22 -17.00 -8.68 4.74
CA LEU A 22 -16.00 -7.63 4.96
C LEU A 22 -16.55 -6.49 5.82
N ALA A 23 -17.84 -6.19 5.68
CA ALA A 23 -18.52 -5.13 6.42
C ALA A 23 -18.49 -5.35 7.94
N GLU A 24 -18.38 -6.59 8.41
CA GLU A 24 -18.18 -6.93 9.83
C GLU A 24 -16.91 -6.28 10.43
N ASP A 25 -15.91 -5.98 9.60
CA ASP A 25 -14.65 -5.34 10.02
C ASP A 25 -14.58 -3.84 9.67
N MET A 26 -15.70 -3.25 9.22
CA MET A 26 -15.75 -1.87 8.75
C MET A 26 -16.52 -0.98 9.74
N THR A 27 -16.16 0.31 9.78
CA THR A 27 -16.98 1.28 10.52
C THR A 27 -18.27 1.59 9.75
N PRO A 28 -19.34 2.03 10.43
CA PRO A 28 -20.57 2.46 9.76
C PRO A 28 -20.34 3.51 8.66
N GLU A 29 -19.41 4.45 8.87
CA GLU A 29 -19.07 5.49 7.89
C GLU A 29 -18.39 4.89 6.65
N ALA A 30 -17.51 3.91 6.84
CA ALA A 30 -16.86 3.20 5.74
C ALA A 30 -17.88 2.39 4.93
N ILE A 31 -18.84 1.73 5.59
CA ILE A 31 -19.94 1.00 4.93
C ILE A 31 -20.78 1.98 4.12
N ALA A 32 -21.25 3.07 4.72
CA ALA A 32 -22.07 4.07 4.04
C ALA A 32 -21.35 4.66 2.81
N LYS A 33 -20.05 4.93 2.92
CA LYS A 33 -19.24 5.39 1.78
C LYS A 33 -19.11 4.32 0.69
N ALA A 34 -18.96 3.04 1.06
CA ALA A 34 -18.92 1.95 0.08
C ALA A 34 -20.25 1.80 -0.66
N GLU A 35 -21.38 1.89 0.04
CA GLU A 35 -22.74 1.83 -0.53
C GLU A 35 -23.07 3.06 -1.38
N GLN A 36 -22.54 4.23 -1.04
CA GLN A 36 -22.63 5.42 -1.88
C GLN A 36 -21.88 5.25 -3.21
N LEU A 37 -20.71 4.61 -3.18
CA LEU A 37 -19.90 4.34 -4.37
C LEU A 37 -20.51 3.24 -5.25
N CYS A 38 -20.97 2.15 -4.62
CA CYS A 38 -21.57 1.00 -5.28
C CYS A 38 -22.91 0.67 -4.61
N PRO A 39 -24.05 1.17 -5.13
CA PRO A 39 -25.36 0.84 -4.57
C PRO A 39 -25.58 -0.67 -4.54
N ASN A 40 -26.02 -1.19 -3.38
CA ASN A 40 -26.20 -2.62 -3.11
C ASN A 40 -24.94 -3.48 -3.37
N PRO A 41 -23.81 -3.20 -2.70
CA PRO A 41 -22.59 -3.95 -2.91
C PRO A 41 -22.76 -5.42 -2.47
N ARG A 42 -22.27 -6.35 -3.29
CA ARG A 42 -22.45 -7.81 -3.09
C ARG A 42 -21.13 -8.55 -2.93
N THR A 43 -20.10 -8.19 -3.68
CA THR A 43 -18.82 -8.90 -3.64
C THR A 43 -17.66 -7.91 -3.65
N VAL A 44 -16.62 -8.25 -2.90
CA VAL A 44 -15.31 -7.60 -2.95
C VAL A 44 -14.31 -8.61 -3.50
N LEU A 45 -13.60 -8.23 -4.55
CA LEU A 45 -12.37 -8.93 -4.97
C LEU A 45 -11.17 -8.19 -4.40
N VAL A 46 -10.11 -8.91 -4.05
CA VAL A 46 -8.86 -8.35 -3.54
C VAL A 46 -7.68 -9.06 -4.20
N ALA A 47 -6.65 -8.32 -4.55
CA ALA A 47 -5.43 -8.85 -5.17
C ALA A 47 -4.17 -8.18 -4.63
N ALA A 48 -3.07 -8.93 -4.66
CA ALA A 48 -1.76 -8.51 -4.21
C ALA A 48 -0.79 -8.38 -5.41
N PHE A 49 -0.12 -7.24 -5.51
CA PHE A 49 0.81 -6.89 -6.59
C PHE A 49 2.21 -6.63 -6.01
N PRO A 50 3.20 -7.49 -6.28
CA PRO A 50 4.55 -7.31 -5.73
C PRO A 50 5.22 -6.05 -6.26
N TYR A 51 6.02 -5.37 -5.44
CA TYR A 51 6.73 -4.14 -5.85
C TYR A 51 8.23 -4.13 -5.58
N TYR A 52 8.78 -5.16 -4.94
CA TYR A 52 10.20 -5.17 -4.61
C TYR A 52 11.09 -5.14 -5.86
N ALA A 53 12.05 -4.20 -5.90
CA ALA A 53 12.94 -3.98 -7.05
C ALA A 53 14.42 -4.26 -6.75
N GLY A 54 14.72 -4.89 -5.61
CA GLY A 54 16.08 -5.09 -5.11
C GLY A 54 16.46 -4.06 -4.03
N ASP A 55 17.53 -4.37 -3.28
CA ASP A 55 18.06 -3.48 -2.24
C ASP A 55 18.92 -2.40 -2.89
N ARG A 56 18.29 -1.28 -3.21
CA ARG A 56 18.93 -0.11 -3.82
C ARG A 56 19.11 0.98 -2.75
N PRO A 57 20.31 1.56 -2.58
CA PRO A 57 20.49 2.71 -1.68
C PRO A 57 19.58 3.88 -2.07
N GLY A 58 19.02 4.59 -1.10
CA GLY A 58 18.12 5.70 -1.37
C GLY A 58 17.51 6.29 -0.10
N ASN A 59 16.92 7.48 -0.21
CA ASN A 59 16.26 8.17 0.90
C ASN A 59 14.73 8.18 0.80
N LEU A 60 14.17 7.48 -0.20
CA LEU A 60 12.75 7.21 -0.32
C LEU A 60 12.45 5.76 0.07
N SER A 61 11.33 5.53 0.74
CA SER A 61 10.84 4.16 1.00
C SER A 61 10.62 3.41 -0.31
N LEU A 62 10.88 2.09 -0.29
CA LEU A 62 10.82 1.23 -1.46
C LEU A 62 9.46 1.31 -2.19
N TYR A 63 8.36 1.47 -1.46
CA TYR A 63 7.03 1.53 -2.06
C TYR A 63 6.83 2.79 -2.94
N ALA A 64 7.61 3.85 -2.72
CA ALA A 64 7.40 5.15 -3.34
C ALA A 64 8.30 5.41 -4.56
N ARG A 65 9.21 4.49 -4.89
CA ARG A 65 10.26 4.70 -5.91
C ARG A 65 9.80 4.46 -7.34
N GLY A 66 8.89 3.51 -7.54
CA GLY A 66 8.32 3.18 -8.85
C GLY A 66 7.27 4.19 -9.31
N ARG A 67 6.54 3.83 -10.36
CA ARG A 67 5.31 4.53 -10.74
C ARG A 67 4.27 4.36 -9.62
N ASP A 68 3.42 5.37 -9.43
CA ASP A 68 2.43 5.43 -8.36
C ASP A 68 1.52 4.20 -8.37
N TYR A 69 1.57 3.43 -7.28
CA TYR A 69 0.83 2.17 -7.17
C TYR A 69 -0.68 2.38 -7.24
N HIS A 70 -1.20 3.54 -6.82
CA HIS A 70 -2.61 3.85 -6.95
C HIS A 70 -3.05 3.80 -8.42
N GLN A 71 -2.21 4.36 -9.30
CA GLN A 71 -2.46 4.38 -10.76
C GLN A 71 -2.23 2.99 -11.34
N VAL A 72 -1.07 2.39 -11.08
CA VAL A 72 -0.69 1.09 -11.66
C VAL A 72 -1.68 0.00 -11.26
N VAL A 73 -1.96 -0.18 -9.96
CA VAL A 73 -2.86 -1.23 -9.48
C VAL A 73 -4.28 -1.02 -10.01
N THR A 74 -4.78 0.22 -10.03
CA THR A 74 -6.10 0.51 -10.59
C THR A 74 -6.17 0.26 -12.10
N GLU A 75 -5.12 0.60 -12.86
CA GLU A 75 -4.99 0.27 -14.29
C GLU A 75 -5.03 -1.26 -14.50
N LYS A 76 -4.26 -2.03 -13.72
CA LYS A 76 -4.26 -3.50 -13.77
C LYS A 76 -5.64 -4.08 -13.43
N LEU A 77 -6.29 -3.59 -12.39
CA LEU A 77 -7.61 -4.05 -11.98
C LEU A 77 -8.70 -3.68 -12.99
N ASN A 78 -8.59 -2.54 -13.68
CA ASN A 78 -9.54 -2.17 -14.74
C ASN A 78 -9.56 -3.20 -15.88
N THR A 79 -8.42 -3.80 -16.24
CA THR A 79 -8.39 -4.87 -17.26
C THR A 79 -9.28 -6.06 -16.88
N ILE A 80 -9.37 -6.37 -15.58
CA ILE A 80 -10.22 -7.44 -15.06
C ILE A 80 -11.68 -6.96 -15.00
N CYS A 81 -11.91 -5.71 -14.60
CA CYS A 81 -13.23 -5.09 -14.64
C CYS A 81 -13.82 -5.11 -16.06
N ASP A 82 -13.03 -4.88 -17.11
CA ASP A 82 -13.51 -4.90 -18.49
C ASP A 82 -14.00 -6.30 -18.90
N ILE A 83 -13.24 -7.36 -18.58
CA ILE A 83 -13.65 -8.75 -18.78
C ILE A 83 -14.95 -9.07 -18.00
N LEU A 84 -15.06 -8.56 -16.77
CA LEU A 84 -16.25 -8.75 -15.94
C LEU A 84 -17.46 -8.00 -16.49
N ARG A 85 -17.30 -6.76 -16.97
CA ARG A 85 -18.35 -5.95 -17.62
C ARG A 85 -18.81 -6.58 -18.93
N GLU A 86 -17.95 -7.30 -19.64
CA GLU A 86 -18.37 -8.07 -20.82
C GLU A 86 -19.36 -9.17 -20.46
N LYS A 87 -19.13 -9.87 -19.34
CA LYS A 87 -19.96 -10.97 -18.86
C LYS A 87 -21.22 -10.49 -18.12
N TYR A 88 -21.09 -9.45 -17.30
CA TYR A 88 -22.13 -8.92 -16.44
C TYR A 88 -22.52 -7.52 -16.93
N LYS A 89 -23.34 -7.47 -17.99
CA LYS A 89 -23.78 -6.21 -18.59
C LYS A 89 -24.53 -5.34 -17.59
N ASN A 90 -24.29 -4.03 -17.64
CA ASN A 90 -24.93 -3.00 -16.81
C ASN A 90 -24.72 -3.19 -15.30
N ARG A 91 -23.55 -3.72 -14.91
CA ARG A 91 -23.15 -3.92 -13.51
C ARG A 91 -21.93 -3.09 -13.14
N ALA A 92 -21.82 -2.77 -11.85
CA ALA A 92 -20.73 -1.97 -11.32
C ALA A 92 -19.52 -2.84 -10.99
N PHE A 93 -18.34 -2.39 -11.43
CA PHE A 93 -17.05 -2.95 -11.01
C PHE A 93 -16.12 -1.77 -10.78
N LEU A 94 -15.82 -1.49 -9.50
CA LEU A 94 -15.11 -0.30 -9.06
C LEU A 94 -13.75 -0.70 -8.51
N PRO A 95 -12.67 -0.57 -9.31
CA PRO A 95 -11.32 -0.85 -8.84
C PRO A 95 -10.79 0.28 -7.98
N ALA A 96 -9.98 -0.07 -6.98
CA ALA A 96 -9.29 0.89 -6.13
C ALA A 96 -8.00 0.28 -5.53
N ALA A 97 -7.13 1.15 -5.03
CA ALA A 97 -5.95 0.80 -4.26
C ALA A 97 -5.70 1.92 -3.24
N ASP A 98 -5.73 1.63 -1.94
CA ASP A 98 -5.48 2.56 -0.81
C ASP A 98 -6.34 3.85 -0.74
N ASN A 99 -7.23 4.08 -1.70
CA ASN A 99 -8.10 5.26 -1.79
C ASN A 99 -9.60 4.92 -1.72
N SER A 100 -9.95 3.70 -1.27
CA SER A 100 -11.32 3.24 -1.07
C SER A 100 -11.69 3.15 0.42
N PRO A 101 -12.98 3.04 0.78
CA PRO A 101 -13.39 2.77 2.15
C PRO A 101 -13.10 1.32 2.60
N LEU A 102 -12.66 0.43 1.71
CA LEU A 102 -12.50 -1.00 2.02
C LEU A 102 -11.18 -1.26 2.75
N PRO A 103 -11.17 -2.05 3.84
CA PRO A 103 -9.94 -2.40 4.55
C PRO A 103 -9.19 -3.50 3.79
N GLU A 104 -8.38 -3.12 2.80
CA GLU A 104 -7.76 -4.05 1.83
C GLU A 104 -6.90 -5.14 2.49
N ARG A 105 -6.18 -4.81 3.56
CA ARG A 105 -5.38 -5.79 4.33
C ARG A 105 -6.27 -6.84 5.00
N GLN A 106 -7.43 -6.43 5.48
CA GLN A 106 -8.41 -7.30 6.12
C GLN A 106 -9.13 -8.16 5.07
N ALA A 107 -9.48 -7.58 3.92
CA ALA A 107 -10.02 -8.33 2.79
C ALA A 107 -9.03 -9.41 2.31
N ALA A 108 -7.75 -9.07 2.16
CA ALA A 108 -6.69 -10.01 1.81
C ALA A 108 -6.59 -11.13 2.86
N TRP A 109 -6.58 -10.78 4.15
CA TRP A 109 -6.55 -11.74 5.25
C TRP A 109 -7.74 -12.71 5.20
N ARG A 110 -8.98 -12.21 5.12
CA ARG A 110 -10.20 -13.05 5.01
C ARG A 110 -10.17 -13.96 3.77
N CYS A 111 -9.60 -13.48 2.66
CA CYS A 111 -9.40 -14.25 1.44
C CYS A 111 -8.21 -15.23 1.49
N GLY A 112 -7.57 -15.42 2.63
CA GLY A 112 -6.42 -16.32 2.77
C GLY A 112 -5.18 -15.85 2.03
N ILE A 113 -5.06 -14.56 1.69
CA ILE A 113 -3.95 -13.98 0.94
C ILE A 113 -2.87 -13.49 1.89
N GLY A 114 -1.76 -14.22 1.97
CA GLY A 114 -0.59 -13.88 2.77
C GLY A 114 -0.84 -13.91 4.29
N LEU A 115 0.21 -13.96 5.09
CA LEU A 115 0.12 -13.99 6.55
C LEU A 115 -0.16 -12.60 7.11
N ARG A 116 -0.88 -12.51 8.24
CA ARG A 116 -1.02 -11.25 8.98
C ARG A 116 0.20 -11.00 9.86
N GLY A 117 0.99 -10.00 9.51
CA GLY A 117 2.21 -9.62 10.23
C GLY A 117 1.93 -8.86 11.53
N LYS A 118 2.79 -9.05 12.54
CA LYS A 118 2.81 -8.20 13.75
C LYS A 118 3.15 -6.74 13.46
N ASN A 119 3.73 -6.43 12.29
CA ASN A 119 3.94 -5.07 11.79
C ASN A 119 2.69 -4.47 11.11
N GLY A 120 1.55 -5.16 11.10
CA GLY A 120 0.31 -4.69 10.50
C GLY A 120 0.23 -4.81 8.98
N LEU A 121 1.19 -5.51 8.34
CA LEU A 121 1.23 -5.73 6.90
C LEU A 121 0.83 -7.16 6.51
N VAL A 122 0.41 -7.33 5.26
CA VAL A 122 0.24 -8.64 4.63
C VAL A 122 1.61 -9.15 4.19
N ILE A 123 1.92 -10.41 4.51
CA ILE A 123 3.18 -11.07 4.17
C ILE A 123 2.88 -12.21 3.19
N LEU A 124 3.23 -12.06 1.92
CA LEU A 124 2.97 -13.02 0.85
C LEU A 124 4.28 -13.62 0.31
N PRO A 125 4.74 -14.79 0.81
CA PRO A 125 5.85 -15.50 0.18
C PRO A 125 5.58 -15.82 -1.31
N PRO A 126 6.58 -15.78 -2.20
CA PRO A 126 7.99 -15.44 -1.94
C PRO A 126 8.28 -13.93 -1.94
N TYR A 127 7.28 -13.06 -2.10
CA TYR A 127 7.44 -11.60 -2.18
C TYR A 127 7.57 -10.91 -0.82
N GLY A 128 7.31 -11.65 0.26
CA GLY A 128 7.30 -11.12 1.62
C GLY A 128 6.22 -10.05 1.80
N SER A 129 6.50 -8.98 2.54
CA SER A 129 5.54 -7.89 2.73
C SER A 129 5.61 -6.80 1.66
N TYR A 130 6.41 -6.99 0.61
CA TYR A 130 6.57 -6.02 -0.48
C TYR A 130 5.49 -6.20 -1.55
N VAL A 131 4.22 -6.06 -1.14
CA VAL A 131 3.05 -6.14 -2.00
C VAL A 131 2.14 -4.93 -1.80
N PHE A 132 1.63 -4.38 -2.90
CA PHE A 132 0.47 -3.50 -2.88
C PHE A 132 -0.80 -4.33 -2.89
N LEU A 133 -1.85 -3.81 -2.27
CA LEU A 133 -3.18 -4.40 -2.34
C LEU A 133 -4.06 -3.52 -3.20
N GLY A 134 -5.03 -4.15 -3.86
CA GLY A 134 -6.09 -3.44 -4.55
C GLY A 134 -7.37 -4.26 -4.51
N THR A 135 -8.49 -3.56 -4.63
CA THR A 135 -9.83 -4.13 -4.50
C THR A 135 -10.69 -3.83 -5.72
N ILE A 136 -11.65 -4.70 -6.01
CA ILE A 136 -12.77 -4.42 -6.93
C ILE A 136 -14.06 -4.62 -6.15
N LEU A 137 -14.81 -3.53 -5.96
CA LEU A 137 -16.16 -3.57 -5.38
C LEU A 137 -17.21 -3.74 -6.49
N THR A 138 -18.18 -4.62 -6.29
CA THR A 138 -19.24 -4.87 -7.27
C THR A 138 -20.60 -5.14 -6.63
N ASP A 139 -21.67 -4.75 -7.34
CA ASP A 139 -23.08 -5.06 -7.03
C ASP A 139 -23.48 -6.48 -7.49
N VAL A 140 -22.55 -7.21 -8.11
CA VAL A 140 -22.76 -8.58 -8.56
C VAL A 140 -22.40 -9.56 -7.47
N GLU A 141 -23.32 -10.48 -7.18
CA GLU A 141 -23.02 -11.67 -6.38
C GLU A 141 -22.21 -12.65 -7.24
N LEU A 142 -20.90 -12.70 -7.01
CA LEU A 142 -20.01 -13.61 -7.73
C LEU A 142 -19.95 -14.95 -6.98
N ASN A 143 -20.20 -16.04 -7.71
CA ASN A 143 -19.98 -17.39 -7.19
C ASN A 143 -18.47 -17.66 -7.11
N LEU A 144 -17.88 -17.46 -5.93
CA LEU A 144 -16.47 -17.67 -5.63
C LEU A 144 -16.32 -18.83 -4.64
N PRO A 145 -15.24 -19.63 -4.74
CA PRO A 145 -14.99 -20.66 -3.74
C PRO A 145 -14.79 -20.01 -2.37
N PRO A 146 -15.36 -20.60 -1.30
CA PRO A 146 -15.16 -20.09 0.05
C PRO A 146 -13.68 -20.09 0.39
N ARG A 147 -13.25 -19.08 1.14
CA ARG A 147 -11.87 -18.94 1.60
C ARG A 147 -11.84 -18.85 3.10
N THR A 148 -10.80 -19.43 3.68
CA THR A 148 -10.53 -19.30 5.11
C THR A 148 -9.55 -18.16 5.34
N PRO A 149 -9.72 -17.38 6.42
CA PRO A 149 -8.74 -16.37 6.79
C PRO A 149 -7.33 -16.96 6.91
N SER A 150 -6.32 -16.19 6.52
CA SER A 150 -4.93 -16.65 6.57
C SER A 150 -4.37 -16.68 7.99
N ALA A 151 -3.30 -17.45 8.18
CA ALA A 151 -2.61 -17.50 9.46
C ALA A 151 -1.93 -16.17 9.81
N HIS A 152 -1.66 -15.96 11.10
CA HIS A 152 -0.78 -14.91 11.56
C HIS A 152 0.69 -15.33 11.36
N CYS A 153 1.59 -14.34 11.28
CA CYS A 153 3.02 -14.64 11.32
C CYS A 153 3.40 -15.28 12.66
N VAL A 154 4.56 -15.96 12.70
CA VAL A 154 5.11 -16.64 13.90
C VAL A 154 5.38 -15.72 15.10
N GLY A 155 5.21 -14.40 14.96
CA GLY A 155 5.26 -13.49 16.11
C GLY A 155 6.66 -13.21 16.67
N CYS A 156 7.72 -13.32 15.86
CA CYS A 156 9.12 -13.20 16.34
C CYS A 156 9.53 -11.86 16.98
N GLY A 157 8.68 -10.82 16.95
CA GLY A 157 8.94 -9.54 17.62
C GLY A 157 10.01 -8.63 16.97
N LYS A 158 10.76 -9.09 15.96
CA LYS A 158 11.84 -8.31 15.32
C LYS A 158 11.40 -6.93 14.83
N CYS A 159 10.22 -6.84 14.21
CA CYS A 159 9.67 -5.57 13.73
C CYS A 159 9.33 -4.61 14.87
N LEU A 160 8.81 -5.11 16.00
CA LEU A 160 8.50 -4.31 17.18
C LEU A 160 9.79 -3.73 17.79
N ALA A 161 10.77 -4.61 18.01
CA ALA A 161 12.06 -4.23 18.59
C ALA A 161 12.83 -3.21 17.73
N ALA A 162 12.71 -3.28 16.40
CA ALA A 162 13.42 -2.38 15.49
C ALA A 162 12.65 -1.10 15.14
N CYS A 163 11.38 -0.97 15.53
CA CYS A 163 10.56 0.19 15.15
C CYS A 163 11.12 1.47 15.78
N PRO A 164 11.65 2.44 15.01
CA PRO A 164 12.38 3.57 15.62
C PRO A 164 11.46 4.48 16.43
N GLY A 165 10.20 4.62 16.01
CA GLY A 165 9.20 5.39 16.74
C GLY A 165 8.51 4.60 17.87
N GLY A 166 8.75 3.28 18.00
CA GLY A 166 7.98 2.44 18.92
C GLY A 166 6.49 2.36 18.57
N ALA A 167 6.14 2.47 17.28
CA ALA A 167 4.76 2.56 16.80
C ALA A 167 4.02 1.21 16.75
N LEU A 168 4.70 0.08 16.96
CA LEU A 168 4.11 -1.25 16.84
C LEU A 168 3.85 -1.84 18.22
N GLY A 169 2.61 -2.22 18.51
CA GLY A 169 2.22 -2.83 19.78
C GLY A 169 1.08 -3.85 19.64
N GLU A 170 0.61 -4.37 20.77
CA GLU A 170 -0.49 -5.34 20.80
C GLU A 170 -1.83 -4.75 20.34
N ALA A 171 -2.05 -3.47 20.62
CA ALA A 171 -3.22 -2.70 20.18
C ALA A 171 -3.18 -2.31 18.69
N GLY A 172 -2.14 -2.72 17.94
CA GLY A 172 -1.95 -2.36 16.55
C GLY A 172 -0.85 -1.30 16.34
N VAL A 173 -0.99 -0.51 15.29
CA VAL A 173 0.00 0.51 14.89
C VAL A 173 -0.45 1.87 15.40
N ASP A 174 0.35 2.51 16.24
CA ASP A 174 0.19 3.91 16.61
C ASP A 174 0.74 4.81 15.50
N LEU A 175 -0.18 5.35 14.68
CA LEU A 175 0.18 6.20 13.55
C LEU A 175 0.85 7.51 13.98
N SER A 176 0.58 8.01 15.20
CA SER A 176 1.20 9.25 15.69
C SER A 176 2.71 9.13 15.89
N ARG A 177 3.20 7.90 16.07
CA ARG A 177 4.62 7.58 16.24
C ARG A 177 5.25 6.93 15.01
N CYS A 178 4.43 6.59 14.01
CA CYS A 178 4.89 5.90 12.81
C CYS A 178 5.69 6.85 11.92
N LEU A 179 6.98 6.58 11.71
CA LEU A 179 7.83 7.38 10.83
C LEU A 179 7.31 7.50 9.39
N SER A 180 6.61 6.48 8.89
CA SER A 180 5.96 6.57 7.59
C SER A 180 4.90 7.67 7.55
N GLU A 181 4.13 7.84 8.63
CA GLU A 181 3.13 8.91 8.75
C GLU A 181 3.79 10.27 8.99
N LEU A 182 4.76 10.34 9.92
CA LEU A 182 5.44 11.58 10.28
C LEU A 182 6.16 12.24 9.10
N THR A 183 6.81 11.44 8.25
CA THR A 183 7.47 11.95 7.04
C THR A 183 6.48 12.55 6.03
N GLN A 184 5.21 12.14 6.06
CA GLN A 184 4.16 12.60 5.13
C GLN A 184 3.27 13.71 5.71
N LYS A 185 3.28 13.88 7.04
CA LYS A 185 2.50 14.88 7.77
C LYS A 185 2.71 16.28 7.17
N LYS A 186 1.63 17.01 6.92
CA LYS A 186 1.68 18.42 6.47
C LYS A 186 1.97 19.35 7.65
N GLY A 187 2.61 20.48 7.35
CA GLY A 187 2.93 21.50 8.35
C GLY A 187 4.16 21.16 9.19
N GLU A 188 4.28 21.86 10.31
CA GLU A 188 5.39 21.70 11.24
C GLU A 188 5.26 20.40 12.04
N LEU A 189 6.41 19.82 12.38
CA LEU A 189 6.51 18.69 13.30
C LEU A 189 6.76 19.23 14.70
N THR A 190 6.27 18.53 15.72
CA THR A 190 6.71 18.79 17.10
C THR A 190 8.21 18.51 17.23
N GLY A 191 8.86 19.02 18.29
CA GLY A 191 10.28 18.74 18.52
C GLY A 191 10.61 17.24 18.60
N GLU A 192 9.72 16.45 19.21
CA GLU A 192 9.85 14.98 19.28
C GLU A 192 9.70 14.32 17.90
N GLU A 193 8.67 14.69 17.14
CA GLU A 193 8.44 14.19 15.78
C GLU A 193 9.61 14.55 14.85
N ALA A 194 10.12 15.78 14.95
CA ALA A 194 11.26 16.25 14.17
C ALA A 194 12.54 15.49 14.51
N GLY A 195 12.79 15.19 15.80
CA GLY A 195 13.92 14.37 16.23
C GLY A 195 13.86 12.93 15.68
N LEU A 196 12.67 12.31 15.70
CA LEU A 196 12.46 10.99 15.11
C LEU A 196 12.72 11.01 13.60
N VAL A 197 12.18 12.00 12.88
CA VAL A 197 12.39 12.14 11.43
C VAL A 197 13.87 12.42 11.14
N GLN A 198 14.54 13.27 11.91
CA GLN A 198 15.97 13.59 11.73
C GLN A 198 16.85 12.33 11.83
N ALA A 199 16.64 11.50 12.85
CA ALA A 199 17.43 10.28 13.10
C ALA A 199 17.16 9.14 12.10
N HIS A 200 16.05 9.18 11.37
CA HIS A 200 15.72 8.19 10.34
C HIS A 200 16.48 8.46 9.04
N PRO A 201 16.92 7.46 8.23
CA PRO A 201 17.57 7.75 6.95
C PRO A 201 16.64 8.29 5.85
N LEU A 202 15.35 7.92 5.87
CA LEU A 202 14.44 8.28 4.79
C LEU A 202 13.81 9.66 4.99
N ILE A 203 13.49 10.32 3.88
CA ILE A 203 12.73 11.58 3.82
C ILE A 203 11.26 11.36 3.44
N TRP A 204 10.88 10.15 3.06
CA TRP A 204 9.51 9.77 2.75
C TRP A 204 9.27 8.28 3.02
N GLY A 205 8.30 7.96 3.87
CA GLY A 205 7.99 6.60 4.28
C GLY A 205 8.99 6.04 5.29
N CYS A 206 8.81 4.77 5.67
CA CYS A 206 9.71 4.01 6.55
C CYS A 206 9.60 2.52 6.25
N ASP A 207 10.73 1.87 5.94
CA ASP A 207 10.75 0.43 5.64
C ASP A 207 11.29 -0.43 6.79
N THR A 208 11.64 0.16 7.94
CA THR A 208 12.39 -0.53 9.00
C THR A 208 11.71 -1.82 9.46
N CYS A 209 10.39 -1.79 9.71
CA CYS A 209 9.64 -2.98 10.15
C CYS A 209 9.52 -4.07 9.08
N GLN A 210 9.72 -3.72 7.80
CA GLN A 210 9.78 -4.66 6.69
C GLN A 210 11.18 -5.23 6.53
N ARG A 211 12.22 -4.38 6.54
CA ARG A 211 13.62 -4.79 6.32
C ARG A 211 14.12 -5.79 7.36
N VAL A 212 13.66 -5.69 8.62
CA VAL A 212 14.04 -6.65 9.67
C VAL A 212 13.18 -7.92 9.69
N CYS A 213 12.12 -7.99 8.88
CA CYS A 213 11.19 -9.12 8.87
C CYS A 213 11.87 -10.33 8.22
N PRO A 214 11.92 -11.52 8.87
CA PRO A 214 12.51 -12.72 8.28
C PRO A 214 11.89 -13.15 6.94
N TYR A 215 10.60 -12.87 6.74
CA TYR A 215 9.92 -13.14 5.47
C TYR A 215 10.38 -12.24 4.31
N ASN A 216 11.14 -11.19 4.61
CA ASN A 216 11.77 -10.28 3.65
C ASN A 216 13.29 -10.48 3.56
N ALA A 217 13.83 -11.62 4.04
CA ALA A 217 15.26 -11.91 3.92
C ALA A 217 15.69 -12.07 2.45
N HIS A 218 14.85 -12.75 1.64
CA HIS A 218 15.10 -13.00 0.21
C HIS A 218 13.80 -12.85 -0.60
N PRO A 219 13.20 -11.65 -0.65
CA PRO A 219 11.96 -11.43 -1.39
C PRO A 219 12.22 -11.54 -2.89
N ALA A 220 11.31 -12.18 -3.60
CA ALA A 220 11.34 -12.20 -5.06
C ALA A 220 11.16 -10.78 -5.63
N LEU A 221 11.83 -10.50 -6.75
CA LEU A 221 11.62 -9.27 -7.50
C LEU A 221 10.19 -9.21 -8.05
N SER A 222 9.66 -8.00 -8.15
CA SER A 222 8.37 -7.76 -8.79
C SER A 222 8.39 -8.21 -10.25
N PRO A 223 7.32 -8.87 -10.75
CA PRO A 223 7.19 -9.14 -12.17
C PRO A 223 6.77 -7.89 -12.97
N LEU A 224 6.35 -6.80 -12.30
CA LEU A 224 5.79 -5.60 -12.92
C LEU A 224 6.88 -4.59 -13.26
N PRO A 225 7.08 -4.25 -14.55
CA PRO A 225 8.05 -3.23 -14.97
C PRO A 225 7.83 -1.87 -14.31
N GLU A 226 6.59 -1.47 -14.08
CA GLU A 226 6.22 -0.17 -13.49
C GLU A 226 6.79 0.03 -12.07
N PHE A 227 7.13 -1.08 -11.40
CA PHE A 227 7.74 -1.07 -10.07
C PHE A 227 9.24 -1.42 -10.10
N ARG A 228 9.83 -1.68 -11.27
CA ARG A 228 11.26 -2.00 -11.42
C ARG A 228 12.04 -1.02 -12.28
N GLU A 229 11.35 -0.28 -13.15
CA GLU A 229 11.95 0.62 -14.12
C GLU A 229 11.65 2.08 -13.78
N GLY A 230 12.53 2.99 -14.21
CA GLY A 230 12.35 4.42 -13.98
C GLY A 230 12.25 4.81 -12.50
N LEU A 231 12.97 4.09 -11.62
CA LEU A 231 12.91 4.28 -10.18
C LEU A 231 13.55 5.61 -9.76
N VAL A 232 12.90 6.30 -8.81
CA VAL A 232 13.49 7.43 -8.08
C VAL A 232 13.92 6.92 -6.71
N ASP A 233 15.21 6.61 -6.56
CA ASP A 233 15.75 6.05 -5.31
C ASP A 233 15.91 7.11 -4.22
N ALA A 234 16.27 8.34 -4.63
CA ALA A 234 16.49 9.46 -3.74
C ALA A 234 16.10 10.79 -4.36
N LEU A 235 15.85 11.78 -3.51
CA LEU A 235 15.74 13.19 -3.88
C LEU A 235 16.68 14.02 -3.02
N ASP A 236 17.30 15.03 -3.62
CA ASP A 236 18.06 16.05 -2.91
C ASP A 236 17.37 17.42 -2.95
N ARG A 237 18.08 18.47 -2.54
CA ARG A 237 17.54 19.84 -2.55
C ARG A 237 17.38 20.39 -3.95
N ALA A 238 18.35 20.16 -4.83
CA ALA A 238 18.31 20.66 -6.20
C ALA A 238 17.14 20.03 -6.97
N ASP A 239 16.78 18.78 -6.66
CA ASP A 239 15.60 18.12 -7.22
C ASP A 239 14.28 18.82 -6.93
N LEU A 240 14.22 19.56 -5.82
CA LEU A 240 13.04 20.22 -5.28
C LEU A 240 13.10 21.75 -5.33
N GLU A 241 14.26 22.33 -5.62
CA GLU A 241 14.47 23.77 -5.61
C GLU A 241 13.60 24.48 -6.66
N GLY A 242 13.01 25.62 -6.28
CA GLY A 242 12.14 26.41 -7.17
C GLY A 242 10.81 25.75 -7.57
N LEU A 243 10.54 24.49 -7.21
CA LEU A 243 9.31 23.82 -7.60
C LEU A 243 8.08 24.41 -6.89
N THR A 244 7.07 24.82 -7.64
CA THR A 244 5.74 25.10 -7.10
C THR A 244 4.98 23.80 -6.94
N ASN A 245 3.82 23.80 -6.28
CA ASN A 245 2.95 22.62 -6.25
C ASN A 245 2.58 22.13 -7.65
N ARG A 246 2.40 23.06 -8.61
CA ARG A 246 2.09 22.74 -10.00
C ARG A 246 3.26 22.07 -10.69
N THR A 247 4.43 22.71 -10.71
CA THR A 247 5.60 22.18 -11.44
C THR A 247 6.15 20.91 -10.79
N PHE A 248 5.99 20.76 -9.46
CA PHE A 248 6.27 19.50 -8.77
C PHE A 248 5.36 18.36 -9.24
N ARG A 249 4.07 18.63 -9.45
CA ARG A 249 3.13 17.63 -9.98
C ARG A 249 3.39 17.32 -11.45
N GLU A 250 3.81 18.29 -12.24
CA GLU A 250 4.22 18.06 -13.63
C GLU A 250 5.46 17.15 -13.70
N LYS A 251 6.42 17.29 -12.76
CA LYS A 251 7.66 16.48 -12.72
C LYS A 251 7.48 15.11 -12.07
N TYR A 252 6.74 15.02 -10.97
CA TYR A 252 6.66 13.82 -10.11
C TYR A 252 5.24 13.31 -9.90
N GLY A 253 4.23 13.82 -10.62
CA GLY A 253 2.82 13.46 -10.40
C GLY A 253 2.48 11.99 -10.66
N ASP A 254 3.39 11.25 -11.27
CA ASP A 254 3.33 9.79 -11.45
C ASP A 254 3.97 9.02 -10.29
N ARG A 255 4.34 9.68 -9.19
CA ARG A 255 4.99 9.07 -8.01
C ARG A 255 4.10 9.13 -6.77
N ALA A 256 4.12 8.04 -6.01
CA ALA A 256 3.32 7.92 -4.78
C ALA A 256 3.74 8.92 -3.69
N PHE A 257 4.95 9.49 -3.75
CA PHE A 257 5.34 10.56 -2.81
C PHE A 257 4.82 11.95 -3.18
N ALA A 258 4.19 12.11 -4.34
CA ALA A 258 3.85 13.45 -4.84
C ALA A 258 2.52 14.01 -4.32
N TRP A 259 1.64 13.17 -3.76
CA TRP A 259 0.27 13.55 -3.40
C TRP A 259 0.17 14.65 -2.32
N ARG A 260 1.22 14.85 -1.51
CA ARG A 260 1.29 15.92 -0.49
C ARG A 260 2.03 17.18 -0.97
N GLY A 261 2.52 17.20 -2.20
CA GLY A 261 3.37 18.27 -2.72
C GLY A 261 4.81 18.21 -2.17
N PRO A 262 5.68 19.17 -2.54
CA PRO A 262 7.10 19.15 -2.21
C PRO A 262 7.40 19.52 -0.75
N ALA A 263 6.44 20.12 -0.02
CA ALA A 263 6.70 20.72 1.28
C ALA A 263 7.19 19.72 2.35
N PRO A 264 6.57 18.53 2.55
CA PRO A 264 7.08 17.55 3.51
C PRO A 264 8.49 17.05 3.15
N LEU A 265 8.75 16.80 1.85
CA LEU A 265 10.07 16.35 1.38
C LEU A 265 11.17 17.39 1.68
N ARG A 266 10.91 18.67 1.38
CA ARG A 266 11.81 19.78 1.70
C ARG A 266 12.09 19.85 3.20
N ARG A 267 11.03 19.88 4.02
CA ARG A 267 11.16 19.90 5.49
C ARG A 267 12.03 18.75 5.97
N ASN A 268 11.79 17.53 5.49
CA ASN A 268 12.53 16.35 5.94
C ASN A 268 14.00 16.40 5.48
N LEU A 269 14.30 16.95 4.30
CA LEU A 269 15.67 17.22 3.84
C LEU A 269 16.38 18.33 4.63
N GLU A 270 15.64 19.33 5.12
CA GLU A 270 16.18 20.34 6.05
C GLU A 270 16.62 19.68 7.36
N LEU A 271 15.77 18.84 7.94
CA LEU A 271 16.06 18.15 9.21
C LEU A 271 17.32 17.28 9.12
N LYS A 272 17.64 16.68 7.97
CA LYS A 272 18.86 15.85 7.82
C LYS A 272 20.17 16.64 7.89
N LYS A 273 20.16 17.95 7.61
CA LYS A 273 21.39 18.77 7.64
C LYS A 273 21.86 19.12 9.04
N SER A 274 21.01 19.00 10.04
CA SER A 274 21.33 19.36 11.43
C SER A 274 22.03 18.22 12.20
N MET A 275 22.61 17.25 11.48
CA MET A 275 23.47 16.17 12.00
C MET A 275 24.91 16.40 11.54
#